data_AF-A0A116L586-F1
#
_entry.id   AF-A0A116L586-F1
#
_cell.length_a   1.000
_cell.length_b   1.000
_cell.length_c   1.000
_cell.angle_alpha   90.00
_cell.angle_beta   90.00
_cell.angle_gamma   90.00
#
_symmetry.space_group_name_H-M   'P 1'
#
loop_
_entity.id
_entity.type
_entity.pdbx_description
1 polymer ?
#
loop_
_entity_poly.entity_id
_entity_poly.type
_entity_poly.pdbx_seq_one_letter_code
_entity_poly.pdbx_strand_id
1 'polypeptide(L)'
;MISVNNNAKLLNGIVSIERDYISYFGKEFAIDYEHLYKEGFDERLSQLCSSLHHQLVEALRILNDSINGGRHFWAIPSRDLIKAISLSNRFVNNLKNSGENVVIVEYYDKILKKCSDFLSSSGGSSVPNDMMEVEIYYELPIFETSAVVQLPNNFLQKFQLKPVGNGSYASVFSYFDENYNKLFALKRASRTIGPKDLERFYLEFDTMKRWV
;
A
#
# COMPACT_ATOMS: atom_id res chain seq x y z
N MET A 1 18.35 1.28 5.48
CA MET A 1 18.68 0.99 4.08
C MET A 1 18.56 -0.51 3.87
N ILE A 2 17.62 -0.92 3.02
CA ILE A 2 17.38 -2.32 2.66
C ILE A 2 18.48 -2.77 1.69
N SER A 3 19.04 -3.96 1.91
CA SER A 3 20.05 -4.52 1.00
C SER A 3 19.84 -6.00 0.71
N VAL A 4 20.14 -6.39 -0.53
CA VAL A 4 20.02 -7.77 -1.01
C VAL A 4 21.19 -8.68 -0.59
N ASN A 5 22.33 -8.09 -0.18
CA ASN A 5 23.61 -8.81 -0.09
C ASN A 5 23.66 -9.87 1.03
N ASN A 6 22.79 -9.77 2.04
CA ASN A 6 22.82 -10.65 3.21
C ASN A 6 21.70 -11.71 3.20
N ASN A 7 20.89 -11.79 2.13
CA ASN A 7 19.77 -12.73 2.03
C ASN A 7 19.72 -13.40 0.66
N ALA A 8 20.22 -14.64 0.57
CA ALA A 8 20.31 -15.40 -0.67
C ALA A 8 18.93 -15.67 -1.33
N LYS A 9 17.86 -15.80 -0.55
CA LYS A 9 16.50 -16.00 -1.08
C LYS A 9 15.98 -14.71 -1.71
N LEU A 10 16.16 -13.58 -1.02
CA LEU A 10 15.82 -12.26 -1.55
C LEU A 10 16.61 -11.97 -2.83
N LEU A 11 17.93 -12.19 -2.80
CA LEU A 11 18.80 -12.01 -3.95
C LEU A 11 18.33 -12.79 -5.18
N ASN A 12 17.97 -14.07 -5.02
CA ASN A 12 17.41 -14.86 -6.13
C ASN A 12 16.08 -14.30 -6.65
N GLY A 13 15.21 -13.84 -5.74
CA GLY A 13 13.95 -13.18 -6.11
C GLY A 13 14.18 -11.92 -6.94
N ILE A 14 15.13 -11.08 -6.52
CA ILE A 14 15.51 -9.85 -7.24
C ILE A 14 16.14 -10.16 -8.60
N VAL A 15 17.10 -11.09 -8.67
CA VAL A 15 17.72 -11.53 -9.94
C VAL A 15 16.68 -12.06 -10.92
N SER A 16 15.66 -12.79 -10.43
CA SER A 16 14.57 -13.28 -11.28
C SER A 16 13.76 -12.13 -11.87
N ILE A 17 13.47 -11.08 -11.08
CA ILE A 17 12.76 -9.89 -11.55
C ILE A 17 13.59 -9.13 -12.59
N GLU A 18 14.90 -8.94 -12.32
CA GLU A 18 15.83 -8.28 -13.25
C GLU A 18 15.88 -8.99 -14.61
N ARG A 19 15.97 -10.32 -14.61
CA ARG A 19 15.98 -11.12 -15.85
C ARG A 19 14.69 -10.98 -16.64
N ASP A 20 13.55 -11.04 -15.95
CA ASP A 20 12.25 -10.91 -16.60
C ASP A 20 12.03 -9.49 -17.12
N TYR A 21 12.42 -8.47 -16.35
CA TYR A 21 12.45 -7.08 -16.80
C TYR A 21 13.24 -6.95 -18.09
N ILE A 22 14.46 -7.50 -18.12
CA ILE A 22 15.33 -7.44 -19.29
C ILE A 22 14.69 -8.14 -20.50
N SER A 23 14.09 -9.30 -20.26
CA SER A 23 13.37 -10.05 -21.29
C SER A 23 12.14 -9.31 -21.82
N TYR A 24 11.51 -8.47 -21.01
CA TYR A 24 10.26 -7.79 -21.36
C TYR A 24 10.48 -6.44 -22.02
N PHE A 25 11.45 -5.67 -21.53
CA PHE A 25 11.59 -4.25 -21.83
C PHE A 25 12.95 -3.87 -22.44
N GLY A 26 13.93 -4.79 -22.45
CA GLY A 26 15.24 -4.57 -23.07
C GLY A 26 16.42 -4.64 -22.09
N LYS A 27 17.65 -4.46 -22.57
CA LYS A 27 18.87 -4.77 -21.79
C LYS A 27 19.27 -3.72 -20.75
N GLU A 28 18.65 -2.55 -20.74
CA GLU A 28 19.09 -1.42 -19.93
C GLU A 28 18.07 -1.07 -18.85
N PHE A 29 18.59 -0.81 -17.65
CA PHE A 29 17.82 -0.29 -16.53
C PHE A 29 17.71 1.23 -16.61
N ALA A 30 16.52 1.75 -16.38
CA ALA A 30 16.27 3.18 -16.37
C ALA A 30 16.66 3.75 -15.01
N ILE A 31 17.43 4.83 -15.00
CA ILE A 31 17.96 5.48 -13.79
C ILE A 31 17.32 6.85 -13.50
N ASP A 32 16.32 7.27 -14.31
CA ASP A 32 15.68 8.59 -14.21
C ASP A 32 15.15 8.89 -12.80
N TYR A 33 14.67 7.85 -12.10
CA TYR A 33 14.03 7.94 -10.79
C TYR A 33 14.90 7.36 -9.66
N GLU A 34 16.15 6.98 -9.93
CA GLU A 34 17.01 6.30 -8.94
C GLU A 34 17.19 7.15 -7.68
N HIS A 35 17.30 8.47 -7.85
CA HIS A 35 17.45 9.42 -6.76
C HIS A 35 16.31 9.38 -5.74
N LEU A 36 15.08 9.02 -6.14
CA LEU A 36 13.92 8.90 -5.24
C LEU A 36 14.03 7.73 -4.26
N TYR A 37 14.93 6.77 -4.52
CA TYR A 37 14.99 5.50 -3.80
C TYR A 37 16.24 5.33 -2.93
N LYS A 38 17.27 6.18 -3.10
CA LYS A 38 18.59 6.06 -2.46
C LYS A 38 18.56 6.11 -0.93
N GLU A 39 17.55 6.75 -0.33
CA GLU A 39 17.43 6.80 1.12
C GLU A 39 16.96 5.46 1.73
N GLY A 40 16.08 4.76 1.02
CA GLY A 40 15.46 3.51 1.49
C GLY A 40 16.19 2.24 1.08
N PHE A 41 16.85 2.26 -0.08
CA PHE A 41 17.33 1.08 -0.79
C PHE A 41 18.84 1.17 -1.11
N ASP A 42 19.52 0.03 -1.17
CA ASP A 42 20.87 -0.02 -1.75
C ASP A 42 20.87 0.32 -3.24
N GLU A 43 22.06 0.47 -3.84
CA GLU A 43 22.22 0.87 -5.24
C GLU A 43 21.46 -0.02 -6.21
N ARG A 44 21.54 -1.34 -6.03
CA ARG A 44 20.91 -2.32 -6.91
C ARG A 44 19.39 -2.29 -6.82
N LEU A 45 18.86 -2.23 -5.60
CA LEU A 45 17.42 -2.08 -5.39
C LEU A 45 16.91 -0.73 -5.89
N SER A 46 17.69 0.35 -5.72
CA SER A 46 17.34 1.68 -6.23
C SER A 46 17.24 1.71 -7.76
N GLN A 47 18.19 1.08 -8.46
CA GLN A 47 18.15 0.95 -9.92
C GLN A 47 16.95 0.14 -10.41
N LEU A 48 16.63 -0.96 -9.70
CA LEU A 48 15.45 -1.77 -10.04
C LEU A 48 14.15 -1.01 -9.77
N CYS A 49 14.04 -0.30 -8.63
CA CYS A 49 12.92 0.58 -8.33
C CYS A 49 12.75 1.65 -9.42
N SER A 50 13.84 2.29 -9.84
CA SER A 50 13.82 3.30 -10.90
C SER A 50 13.34 2.72 -12.24
N SER A 51 13.80 1.51 -12.58
CA SER A 51 13.39 0.82 -13.80
C SER A 51 11.91 0.45 -13.80
N LEU A 52 11.41 -0.12 -12.69
CA LEU A 52 10.00 -0.44 -12.54
C LEU A 52 9.13 0.84 -12.51
N HIS A 53 9.61 1.90 -11.85
CA HIS A 53 8.97 3.21 -11.86
C HIS A 53 8.81 3.70 -13.30
N HIS A 54 9.91 3.76 -14.06
CA HIS A 54 9.90 4.20 -15.45
C HIS A 54 8.87 3.43 -16.29
N GLN A 55 8.84 2.10 -16.20
CA GLN A 55 7.88 1.29 -16.99
C GLN A 55 6.43 1.55 -16.58
N LEU A 56 6.15 1.72 -15.29
CA LEU A 56 4.80 2.07 -14.83
C LEU A 56 4.40 3.46 -15.35
N VAL A 57 5.27 4.46 -15.24
CA VAL A 57 4.98 5.82 -15.72
C VAL A 57 4.72 5.84 -17.23
N GLU A 58 5.59 5.23 -18.03
CA GLU A 58 5.39 5.19 -19.49
C GLU A 58 4.10 4.47 -19.88
N ALA A 59 3.79 3.34 -19.24
CA ALA A 59 2.55 2.63 -19.49
C ALA A 59 1.30 3.42 -19.08
N LEU A 60 1.36 4.15 -17.96
CA LEU A 60 0.27 5.01 -17.49
C LEU A 60 0.07 6.24 -18.39
N ARG A 61 1.15 6.81 -18.95
CA ARG A 61 1.05 7.88 -19.96
C ARG A 61 0.31 7.41 -21.20
N ILE A 62 0.66 6.24 -21.73
CA ILE A 62 -0.04 5.66 -22.89
C ILE A 62 -1.51 5.34 -22.54
N LEU A 63 -1.78 4.90 -21.30
CA LEU A 63 -3.15 4.69 -20.85
C LEU A 63 -3.95 6.01 -20.84
N ASN A 64 -3.36 7.12 -20.38
CA ASN A 64 -4.00 8.43 -20.44
C ASN A 64 -4.32 8.85 -21.87
N ASP A 65 -3.41 8.61 -22.83
CA ASP A 65 -3.69 8.85 -24.25
C ASP A 65 -4.91 8.03 -24.72
N SER A 66 -5.03 6.78 -24.28
CA SER A 66 -6.21 5.95 -24.57
C SER A 66 -7.49 6.46 -23.90
N ILE A 67 -7.42 6.92 -22.64
CA ILE A 67 -8.57 7.50 -21.90
C ILE A 67 -9.09 8.75 -22.61
N ASN A 68 -8.19 9.63 -23.04
CA ASN A 68 -8.49 10.88 -23.71
C ASN A 68 -8.83 10.71 -25.20
N GLY A 69 -8.57 9.52 -25.76
CA GLY A 69 -8.92 9.13 -27.12
C GLY A 69 -10.12 8.19 -27.19
N GLY A 70 -9.95 7.09 -27.94
CA GLY A 70 -11.02 6.14 -28.23
C GLY A 70 -11.29 5.08 -27.16
N ARG A 71 -10.66 5.18 -25.97
CA ARG A 71 -10.75 4.19 -24.87
C ARG A 71 -10.37 2.77 -25.28
N HIS A 72 -9.52 2.65 -26.30
CA HIS A 72 -8.92 1.40 -26.72
C HIS A 72 -7.43 1.41 -26.37
N PHE A 73 -7.05 0.54 -25.42
CA PHE A 73 -5.67 0.35 -25.00
C PHE A 73 -5.07 -0.82 -25.78
N TRP A 74 -4.13 -0.54 -26.66
CA TRP A 74 -3.62 -1.52 -27.62
C TRP A 74 -2.96 -2.73 -26.97
N ALA A 75 -2.87 -3.83 -27.71
CA ALA A 75 -2.39 -5.12 -27.22
C ALA A 75 -0.95 -5.10 -26.67
N ILE A 76 -0.04 -4.33 -27.28
CA ILE A 76 1.34 -4.18 -26.79
C ILE A 76 1.36 -3.41 -25.46
N PRO A 77 0.86 -2.15 -25.39
CA PRO A 77 0.73 -1.41 -24.12
C PRO A 77 0.00 -2.17 -23.02
N SER A 78 -1.06 -2.92 -23.36
CA SER A 78 -1.79 -3.77 -22.41
C SER A 78 -0.89 -4.81 -21.78
N ARG A 79 -0.14 -5.57 -22.58
CA ARG A 79 0.79 -6.58 -22.08
C ARG A 79 1.93 -5.96 -21.28
N ASP A 80 2.42 -4.81 -21.70
CA ASP A 80 3.55 -4.14 -21.05
C ASP A 80 3.14 -3.60 -19.67
N LEU A 81 1.94 -3.02 -19.54
CA LEU A 81 1.38 -2.64 -18.24
C LEU A 81 1.14 -3.86 -17.34
N ILE A 82 0.60 -4.97 -17.88
CA ILE A 82 0.44 -6.23 -17.12
C ILE A 82 1.79 -6.71 -16.57
N LYS A 83 2.83 -6.72 -17.40
CA LYS A 83 4.19 -7.13 -17.01
C LYS A 83 4.77 -6.20 -15.94
N ALA A 84 4.64 -4.88 -16.12
CA ALA A 84 5.14 -3.89 -15.18
C ALA A 84 4.46 -4.02 -13.80
N ILE A 85 3.13 -4.18 -13.77
CA ILE A 85 2.36 -4.45 -12.54
C ILE A 85 2.83 -5.76 -11.88
N SER A 86 2.98 -6.83 -12.67
CA SER A 86 3.41 -8.14 -12.18
C SER A 86 4.80 -8.09 -11.54
N LEU A 87 5.77 -7.46 -12.20
CA LEU A 87 7.13 -7.31 -11.68
C LEU A 87 7.16 -6.42 -10.42
N SER A 88 6.39 -5.34 -10.40
CA SER A 88 6.25 -4.44 -9.25
C SER A 88 5.69 -5.17 -8.03
N ASN A 89 4.64 -5.97 -8.22
CA ASN A 89 4.07 -6.79 -7.14
C ASN A 89 5.04 -7.88 -6.67
N ARG A 90 5.76 -8.53 -7.58
CA ARG A 90 6.81 -9.51 -7.22
C ARG A 90 7.95 -8.86 -6.46
N PHE A 91 8.36 -7.65 -6.83
CA PHE A 91 9.39 -6.88 -6.14
C PHE A 91 8.99 -6.63 -4.68
N VAL A 92 7.81 -6.04 -4.48
CA VAL A 92 7.25 -5.78 -3.15
C VAL A 92 7.09 -7.08 -2.34
N ASN A 93 6.57 -8.14 -2.94
CA ASN A 93 6.34 -9.41 -2.24
C ASN A 93 7.66 -10.11 -1.87
N ASN A 94 8.71 -10.05 -2.70
CA ASN A 94 10.01 -10.61 -2.35
C ASN A 94 10.61 -9.92 -1.11
N LEU A 95 10.49 -8.59 -1.04
CA LEU A 95 10.95 -7.79 0.09
C LEU A 95 10.12 -8.07 1.36
N LYS A 96 8.78 -8.11 1.25
CA LYS A 96 7.91 -8.53 2.37
C LYS A 96 8.26 -9.91 2.89
N ASN A 97 8.48 -10.87 1.99
CA ASN A 97 8.84 -12.24 2.35
C ASN A 97 10.24 -12.36 2.96
N SER A 98 11.11 -11.34 2.82
CA SER A 98 12.40 -11.26 3.49
C SER A 98 12.37 -10.49 4.81
N GLY A 99 11.18 -10.05 5.26
CA GLY A 99 11.01 -9.28 6.49
C GLY A 99 11.09 -7.76 6.30
N GLU A 100 11.21 -7.29 5.06
CA GLU A 100 11.29 -5.87 4.74
C GLU A 100 9.91 -5.31 4.43
N ASN A 101 9.60 -4.14 4.97
CA ASN A 101 8.28 -3.57 4.83
C ASN A 101 8.22 -2.55 3.71
N VAL A 102 8.07 -3.04 2.49
CA VAL A 102 7.97 -2.22 1.27
C VAL A 102 6.56 -2.31 0.73
N VAL A 103 6.03 -1.20 0.22
CA VAL A 103 4.70 -1.12 -0.36
C VAL A 103 4.73 -0.33 -1.67
N ILE A 104 3.74 -0.57 -2.53
CA ILE A 104 3.34 0.41 -3.55
C ILE A 104 2.49 1.46 -2.82
N VAL A 105 2.80 2.73 -2.98
CA VAL A 105 2.06 3.81 -2.32
C VAL A 105 0.57 3.77 -2.70
N GLU A 106 -0.29 4.15 -1.77
CA GLU A 106 -1.74 3.90 -1.85
C GLU A 106 -2.38 4.43 -3.14
N TYR A 107 -1.94 5.61 -3.60
CA TYR A 107 -2.44 6.22 -4.83
C TYR A 107 -2.21 5.31 -6.05
N TYR A 108 -0.96 4.93 -6.29
CA TYR A 108 -0.61 4.05 -7.41
C TYR A 108 -1.18 2.65 -7.21
N ASP A 109 -1.17 2.08 -6.00
CA ASP A 109 -1.77 0.76 -5.73
C ASP A 109 -3.25 0.69 -6.15
N LYS A 110 -4.04 1.72 -5.85
CA LYS A 110 -5.44 1.81 -6.29
C LYS A 110 -5.56 1.87 -7.81
N ILE A 111 -4.71 2.63 -8.48
CA ILE A 111 -4.70 2.72 -9.95
C ILE A 111 -4.34 1.37 -10.58
N LEU A 112 -3.26 0.74 -10.12
CA LEU A 112 -2.80 -0.54 -10.68
C LEU A 112 -3.81 -1.66 -10.47
N LYS A 113 -4.56 -1.64 -9.35
CA LYS A 113 -5.68 -2.56 -9.11
C LYS A 113 -6.81 -2.35 -10.13
N LYS A 114 -7.25 -1.10 -10.33
CA LYS A 114 -8.26 -0.78 -11.37
C LYS A 114 -7.80 -1.21 -12.76
N CYS A 115 -6.53 -0.97 -13.09
CA CYS A 115 -5.96 -1.43 -14.36
C CYS A 115 -6.05 -2.96 -14.49
N SER A 116 -5.70 -3.68 -13.42
CA SER A 116 -5.72 -5.15 -13.43
C SER A 116 -7.12 -5.74 -13.67
N ASP A 117 -8.19 -4.99 -13.38
CA ASP A 117 -9.57 -5.45 -13.58
C ASP A 117 -10.00 -5.50 -15.06
N PHE A 118 -9.37 -4.69 -15.94
CA PHE A 118 -9.76 -4.60 -17.36
C PHE A 118 -8.66 -5.01 -18.35
N LEU A 119 -7.40 -5.10 -17.90
CA LEU A 119 -6.29 -5.42 -18.78
C LEU A 119 -6.36 -6.85 -19.33
N SER A 120 -6.14 -6.99 -20.64
CA SER A 120 -6.08 -8.27 -21.33
C SER A 120 -4.72 -8.53 -21.96
N SER A 121 -4.26 -9.77 -21.86
CA SER A 121 -3.01 -10.22 -22.49
C SER A 121 -3.15 -10.44 -24.01
N SER A 122 -4.37 -10.56 -24.52
CA SER A 122 -4.69 -10.78 -25.93
C SER A 122 -5.70 -9.76 -26.45
N GLY A 123 -5.59 -9.37 -27.73
CA GLY A 123 -6.55 -8.47 -28.38
C GLY A 123 -6.53 -7.00 -27.93
N GLY A 124 -5.74 -6.64 -26.92
CA GLY A 124 -5.81 -5.31 -26.29
C GLY A 124 -6.91 -5.23 -25.23
N SER A 125 -7.06 -4.05 -24.63
CA SER A 125 -7.96 -3.82 -23.51
C SER A 125 -8.91 -2.68 -23.83
N SER A 126 -10.18 -2.84 -23.46
CA SER A 126 -11.16 -1.76 -23.52
C SER A 126 -11.11 -0.99 -22.20
N VAL A 127 -10.80 0.30 -22.26
CA VAL A 127 -10.67 1.13 -21.06
C VAL A 127 -12.06 1.46 -20.51
N PRO A 128 -12.38 1.13 -19.25
CA PRO A 128 -13.68 1.40 -18.65
C PRO A 128 -14.06 2.89 -18.73
N ASN A 129 -15.35 3.21 -18.89
CA ASN A 129 -15.82 4.59 -19.04
C ASN A 129 -15.61 5.46 -17.78
N ASP A 130 -15.55 4.82 -16.61
CA ASP A 130 -15.32 5.43 -15.30
C ASP A 130 -13.82 5.53 -14.95
N MET A 131 -12.92 5.01 -15.79
CA MET A 131 -11.50 5.24 -15.64
C MET A 131 -11.19 6.72 -15.91
N MET A 132 -10.74 7.41 -14.86
CA MET A 132 -10.28 8.78 -14.93
C MET A 132 -8.81 8.83 -15.35
N GLU A 133 -8.41 9.93 -15.98
CA GLU A 133 -7.01 10.20 -16.27
C GLU A 133 -6.17 10.09 -15.00
N VAL A 134 -5.03 9.42 -15.12
CA VAL A 134 -4.10 9.20 -14.01
C VAL A 134 -3.20 10.42 -13.88
N GLU A 135 -3.19 11.07 -12.72
CA GLU A 135 -2.19 12.08 -12.40
C GLU A 135 -0.84 11.39 -12.13
N ILE A 136 0.21 11.78 -12.86
CA ILE A 136 1.52 11.16 -12.79
C ILE A 136 2.49 12.10 -12.07
N TYR A 137 3.04 11.62 -10.96
CA TYR A 137 4.05 12.34 -10.17
C TYR A 137 5.45 11.86 -10.51
N TYR A 138 6.26 12.74 -11.09
CA TYR A 138 7.65 12.44 -11.49
C TYR A 138 8.67 12.56 -10.34
N GLU A 139 8.33 13.33 -9.31
CA GLU A 139 9.19 13.63 -8.16
C GLU A 139 8.76 12.88 -6.89
N LEU A 140 7.79 11.97 -6.98
CA LEU A 140 7.32 11.15 -5.86
C LEU A 140 7.56 9.66 -6.14
N PRO A 141 8.02 8.89 -5.14
CA PRO A 141 8.28 7.47 -5.33
C PRO A 141 6.98 6.67 -5.51
N ILE A 142 7.06 5.58 -6.27
CA ILE A 142 5.98 4.58 -6.36
C ILE A 142 6.13 3.51 -5.27
N PHE A 143 7.37 3.20 -4.90
CA PHE A 143 7.72 2.23 -3.88
C PHE A 143 8.25 2.92 -2.64
N GLU A 144 7.67 2.63 -1.48
CA GLU A 144 8.10 3.21 -0.22
C GLU A 144 8.35 2.15 0.84
N THR A 145 9.30 2.44 1.72
CA THR A 145 9.46 1.71 2.97
C THR A 145 8.38 2.18 3.94
N SER A 146 7.45 1.30 4.26
CA SER A 146 6.45 1.60 5.28
C SER A 146 7.09 1.46 6.66
N ALA A 147 7.08 2.54 7.45
CA ALA A 147 7.41 2.48 8.87
C ALA A 147 6.35 1.72 9.70
N VAL A 148 5.28 1.22 9.07
CA VAL A 148 4.14 0.60 9.73
C VAL A 148 4.32 -0.92 9.78
N VAL A 149 4.79 -1.46 10.91
CA VAL A 149 4.80 -2.90 11.20
C VAL A 149 3.42 -3.48 10.89
N GLN A 150 3.27 -4.13 9.73
CA GLN A 150 2.08 -4.92 9.43
C GLN A 150 2.22 -6.24 10.18
N LEU A 151 1.61 -6.30 11.36
CA LEU A 151 1.38 -7.55 12.05
C LEU A 151 0.58 -8.47 11.11
N PRO A 152 1.04 -9.69 10.83
CA PRO A 152 0.31 -10.61 9.97
C PRO A 152 -1.02 -11.01 10.62
N ASN A 153 -2.12 -10.62 9.98
CA ASN A 153 -3.48 -11.19 10.04
C ASN A 153 -4.23 -11.33 11.38
N ASN A 154 -5.50 -10.89 11.36
CA ASN A 154 -6.66 -11.56 11.97
C ASN A 154 -6.48 -12.24 13.34
N PHE A 155 -6.08 -11.51 14.36
CA PHE A 155 -6.43 -11.89 15.74
C PHE A 155 -7.48 -10.93 16.28
N LEU A 156 -8.65 -11.47 16.60
CA LEU A 156 -9.52 -10.89 17.63
C LEU A 156 -8.72 -10.90 18.93
N GLN A 157 -7.89 -9.88 19.14
CA GLN A 157 -7.09 -9.74 20.35
C GLN A 157 -8.05 -9.48 21.51
N LYS A 158 -8.26 -10.49 22.35
CA LYS A 158 -9.11 -10.37 23.54
C LYS A 158 -8.30 -9.72 24.65
N PHE A 159 -8.61 -8.47 24.95
CA PHE A 159 -8.01 -7.77 26.08
C PHE A 159 -8.72 -8.15 27.38
N GLN A 160 -7.95 -8.43 28.43
CA GLN A 160 -8.49 -8.61 29.78
C GLN A 160 -8.76 -7.24 30.40
N LEU A 161 -10.04 -6.89 30.50
CA LEU A 161 -10.49 -5.62 31.09
C LEU A 161 -10.37 -5.68 32.62
N LYS A 162 -9.65 -4.71 33.20
CA LYS A 162 -9.61 -4.48 34.65
C LYS A 162 -10.60 -3.38 35.02
N PRO A 163 -11.53 -3.57 35.96
CA PRO A 163 -12.43 -2.51 36.37
C PRO A 163 -11.63 -1.37 37.04
N VAL A 164 -11.93 -0.12 36.65
CA VAL A 164 -11.31 1.09 37.23
C VAL A 164 -12.31 1.82 38.13
N GLY A 165 -13.58 1.89 37.71
CA GLY A 165 -14.61 2.56 38.49
C GLY A 165 -15.99 2.50 37.84
N ASN A 166 -17.01 2.73 38.64
CA ASN A 166 -18.41 2.76 38.20
C ASN A 166 -19.00 4.14 38.51
N GLY A 167 -19.69 4.72 37.53
CA GLY A 167 -20.51 5.91 37.67
C GLY A 167 -22.00 5.60 37.60
N SER A 168 -22.84 6.63 37.72
CA SER A 168 -24.30 6.48 37.68
C SER A 168 -24.84 5.94 36.35
N TYR A 169 -24.14 6.18 35.24
CA TYR A 169 -24.58 5.79 33.89
C TYR A 169 -23.56 4.97 33.08
N ALA A 170 -22.36 4.73 33.60
CA ALA A 170 -21.31 4.01 32.87
C ALA A 170 -20.29 3.34 33.80
N SER A 171 -19.64 2.29 33.31
CA SER A 171 -18.51 1.62 33.95
C SER A 171 -17.24 1.86 33.14
N VAL A 172 -16.13 2.16 33.81
CA VAL A 172 -14.81 2.36 33.20
C VAL A 172 -13.94 1.15 33.50
N PHE A 173 -13.31 0.65 32.45
CA PHE A 173 -12.33 -0.42 32.50
C PHE A 173 -11.00 0.12 31.99
N SER A 174 -9.90 -0.49 32.42
CA SER A 174 -8.59 -0.30 31.79
C SER A 174 -8.13 -1.59 31.16
N TYR A 175 -7.39 -1.46 30.08
CA TYR A 175 -6.58 -2.53 29.54
C TYR A 175 -5.26 -1.96 29.06
N PHE A 176 -4.23 -2.80 29.12
CA PHE A 176 -2.95 -2.48 28.53
C PHE A 176 -2.96 -2.99 27.09
N ASP A 177 -2.64 -2.11 26.15
CA ASP A 177 -2.41 -2.49 24.77
C ASP A 177 -0.91 -2.59 24.55
N GLU A 178 -0.43 -3.83 24.37
CA GLU A 178 0.98 -4.12 24.14
C GLU A 178 1.48 -3.50 22.82
N ASN A 179 0.62 -3.29 21.83
CA ASN A 179 1.00 -2.71 20.54
C ASN A 179 1.30 -1.22 20.66
N TYR A 180 0.53 -0.49 21.47
CA TYR A 180 0.79 0.92 21.75
C TYR A 180 1.66 1.14 22.98
N ASN A 181 2.02 0.06 23.70
CA ASN A 181 2.72 0.08 24.99
C ASN A 181 2.08 1.10 25.97
N LYS A 182 0.74 1.16 25.98
CA LYS A 182 -0.06 2.19 26.66
C LYS A 182 -1.27 1.58 27.36
N LEU A 183 -1.67 2.21 28.47
CA LEU A 183 -2.94 1.92 29.14
C LEU A 183 -4.06 2.70 28.47
N PHE A 184 -5.11 1.99 28.07
CA PHE A 184 -6.34 2.56 27.56
C PHE A 184 -7.45 2.45 28.59
N ALA A 185 -8.31 3.46 28.63
CA ALA A 185 -9.57 3.42 29.36
C ALA A 185 -10.71 3.10 28.38
N LEU A 186 -11.48 2.06 28.67
CA LEU A 186 -12.72 1.73 27.98
C LEU A 186 -13.90 2.12 28.88
N LYS A 187 -14.62 3.18 28.49
CA LYS A 187 -15.87 3.58 29.14
C LYS A 187 -17.05 2.90 28.44
N ARG A 188 -17.91 2.23 29.20
CA ARG A 188 -19.05 1.45 28.70
C ARG A 188 -20.33 1.91 29.38
N ALA A 189 -21.31 2.32 28.59
CA ALA A 189 -22.62 2.73 29.08
C ALA A 189 -23.32 1.59 29.83
N SER A 190 -24.06 1.96 30.88
CA SER A 190 -24.92 1.03 31.61
C SER A 190 -26.04 0.52 30.70
N ARG A 191 -26.45 -0.74 30.87
CA ARG A 191 -27.60 -1.31 30.15
C ARG A 191 -28.93 -0.65 30.51
N THR A 192 -28.99 -0.01 31.68
CA THR A 192 -30.18 0.67 32.20
C THR A 192 -30.07 2.19 32.13
N ILE A 193 -29.19 2.71 31.28
CA ILE A 193 -28.96 4.15 31.14
C ILE A 193 -30.25 4.87 30.70
N GLY A 194 -30.56 5.98 31.39
CA GLY A 194 -31.69 6.83 31.01
C GLY A 194 -31.38 7.67 29.76
N PRO A 195 -32.41 8.14 29.01
CA PRO A 195 -32.21 8.85 27.74
C PRO A 195 -31.32 10.09 27.86
N LYS A 196 -31.48 10.87 28.92
CA LYS A 196 -30.68 12.09 29.18
C LYS A 196 -29.20 11.78 29.43
N ASP A 197 -28.92 10.69 30.15
CA ASP A 197 -27.54 10.32 30.46
C ASP A 197 -26.86 9.60 29.29
N LEU A 198 -27.65 8.96 28.40
CA LEU A 198 -27.15 8.43 27.14
C LEU A 198 -26.71 9.55 26.19
N GLU A 199 -27.50 10.62 26.08
CA GLU A 199 -27.12 11.81 25.32
C GLU A 199 -25.82 12.42 25.85
N ARG A 200 -25.69 12.54 27.18
CA ARG A 200 -24.43 12.98 27.83
C ARG A 200 -23.26 12.05 27.51
N PHE A 201 -23.47 10.74 27.49
CA PHE A 201 -22.45 9.75 27.16
C PHE A 201 -21.92 9.94 25.73
N TYR A 202 -22.80 10.17 24.74
CA TYR A 202 -22.39 10.44 23.37
C TYR A 202 -21.69 11.81 23.23
N LEU A 203 -22.21 12.84 23.90
CA LEU A 203 -21.61 14.18 23.88
C LEU A 203 -20.17 14.16 24.43
N GLU A 204 -19.91 13.36 25.47
CA GLU A 204 -18.57 13.16 26.03
C GLU A 204 -17.62 12.57 24.98
N PHE A 205 -18.07 11.53 24.25
CA PHE A 205 -17.31 10.92 23.16
C PHE A 205 -16.99 11.93 22.04
N ASP A 206 -18.00 12.67 21.57
CA ASP A 206 -17.85 13.67 20.50
C ASP A 206 -16.99 14.86 20.93
N THR A 207 -17.00 15.19 22.22
CA THR A 207 -16.10 16.19 22.78
C THR A 207 -14.67 15.67 22.73
N MET A 208 -14.42 14.47 23.26
CA MET A 208 -13.07 13.90 23.29
C MET A 208 -12.46 13.75 21.89
N LYS A 209 -13.26 13.38 20.88
CA LYS A 209 -12.79 13.27 19.49
C LYS A 209 -12.28 14.58 18.88
N ARG A 210 -12.69 15.73 19.42
CA ARG A 210 -12.24 17.05 18.95
C ARG A 210 -10.91 17.51 19.54
N TRP A 211 -10.42 16.83 20.57
CA TRP A 211 -9.19 17.18 21.31
C TRP A 211 -8.08 16.13 21.17
N VAL A 212 -8.25 15.17 20.26
CA VAL A 212 -7.26 14.13 19.87
C VAL A 212 -6.97 14.29 18.39
#